data_AF-A0A7J7KMG6-F1
#
_entry.id   AF-A0A7J7KMG6-F1
#
_cell.length_a   1.000
_cell.length_b   1.000
_cell.length_c   1.000
_cell.angle_alpha   90.00
_cell.angle_beta   90.00
_cell.angle_gamma   90.00
#
_symmetry.space_group_name_H-M   'P 1'
#
loop_
_entity.id
_entity.type
_entity.pdbx_description
1 polymer ?
#
loop_
_entity_poly.entity_id
_entity_poly.type
_entity_poly.pdbx_seq_one_letter_code
_entity_poly.pdbx_strand_id
1 'polypeptide(L)'
;MKSIGRLLFASLKPRVHRRVSVMNMTSITTELQIEQIDREVKKLLELKAQLEETVTTKHFVLKAPKGTRDYGPDKMAIREKVFDVVVGTFKRHGAETIDTPVFELKDTLTGKYGEDSKLIYDLKDQGGRTPSPAL
;
A
#
# COMPACT_ATOMS: atom_id res chain seq x y z
N MET A 1 22.66 53.13 49.80
CA MET A 1 23.26 51.84 49.36
C MET A 1 22.23 50.74 49.58
N LYS A 2 22.23 49.64 48.78
CA LYS A 2 21.18 48.59 48.74
C LYS A 2 21.78 47.20 49.05
N SER A 3 20.90 46.22 49.37
CA SER A 3 21.16 44.74 49.41
C SER A 3 22.07 44.23 50.54
N ILE A 4 22.13 42.95 50.99
CA ILE A 4 21.34 41.68 50.93
C ILE A 4 21.90 40.78 52.09
N GLY A 5 21.26 39.76 52.68
CA GLY A 5 19.90 39.21 52.59
C GLY A 5 19.84 37.71 53.03
N ARG A 6 18.73 37.29 53.67
CA ARG A 6 18.40 35.93 54.21
C ARG A 6 19.21 35.40 55.42
N LEU A 7 18.51 35.27 56.57
CA LEU A 7 18.94 34.47 57.72
C LEU A 7 18.89 32.95 57.41
N LEU A 8 19.75 32.19 58.08
CA LEU A 8 19.69 30.73 58.20
C LEU A 8 18.75 30.27 59.33
N PHE A 9 18.16 29.09 59.12
CA PHE A 9 17.76 28.06 60.10
C PHE A 9 17.25 28.46 61.49
N ALA A 10 15.99 28.11 61.77
CA ALA A 10 15.65 27.31 62.96
C ALA A 10 14.37 26.49 62.74
N SER A 11 14.41 25.22 63.17
CA SER A 11 13.31 24.27 63.11
C SER A 11 12.21 24.59 64.12
N LEU A 12 10.95 24.70 63.65
CA LEU A 12 9.75 24.58 64.49
C LEU A 12 8.84 23.50 63.89
N LYS A 13 8.86 22.30 64.49
CA LYS A 13 7.85 21.26 64.22
C LYS A 13 6.57 21.59 64.98
N PRO A 14 5.40 21.74 64.32
CA PRO A 14 4.14 21.82 65.02
C PRO A 14 3.82 20.48 65.72
N ARG A 15 3.25 20.61 66.91
CA ARG A 15 3.02 19.57 67.91
C ARG A 15 1.86 18.65 67.50
N VAL A 16 2.12 17.35 67.34
CA VAL A 16 1.08 16.37 67.01
C VAL A 16 0.04 16.27 68.13
N HIS A 17 -1.22 16.60 67.82
CA HIS A 17 -2.37 16.15 68.61
C HIS A 17 -2.97 14.91 67.94
N ARG A 18 -3.28 13.89 68.74
CA ARG A 18 -3.85 12.62 68.28
C ARG A 18 -5.09 12.86 67.42
N ARG A 19 -5.06 12.37 66.18
CA ARG A 19 -6.26 12.05 65.40
C ARG A 19 -6.27 10.55 65.17
N VAL A 20 -7.46 9.95 65.30
CA VAL A 20 -7.66 8.49 65.24
C VAL A 20 -7.27 7.97 63.87
N SER A 21 -6.61 6.80 63.82
CA SER A 21 -6.34 6.12 62.56
C SER A 21 -7.65 5.59 61.97
N VAL A 22 -8.11 6.23 60.92
CA VAL A 22 -9.11 5.71 59.97
C VAL A 22 -8.50 5.86 58.60
N MET A 23 -7.68 4.87 58.20
CA MET A 23 -7.24 4.73 56.81
C MET A 23 -8.48 4.41 55.98
N ASN A 24 -8.79 5.29 55.03
CA ASN A 24 -10.11 5.39 54.43
C ASN A 24 -10.28 4.29 53.38
N MET A 25 -11.26 3.40 53.57
CA MET A 25 -11.55 2.28 52.64
C MET A 25 -11.73 2.72 51.18
N THR A 26 -12.17 3.96 50.96
CA THR A 26 -12.37 4.58 49.64
C THR A 26 -11.10 4.74 48.82
N SER A 27 -9.94 4.90 49.45
CA SER A 27 -8.65 5.09 48.74
C SER A 27 -8.11 3.76 48.19
N ILE A 28 -8.29 2.69 48.95
CA ILE A 28 -7.87 1.33 48.57
C ILE A 28 -8.69 0.85 47.36
N THR A 29 -9.98 1.16 47.31
CA THR A 29 -10.83 0.83 46.16
C THR A 29 -10.40 1.54 44.87
N THR A 30 -9.95 2.80 44.94
CA THR A 30 -9.49 3.53 43.75
C THR A 30 -8.14 3.05 43.24
N GLU A 31 -7.22 2.65 44.12
CA GLU A 31 -5.91 2.10 43.73
C GLU A 31 -6.08 0.74 43.01
N LEU A 32 -6.94 -0.14 43.55
CA LEU A 32 -7.29 -1.42 42.91
C LEU A 32 -7.95 -1.24 41.54
N GLN A 33 -8.76 -0.19 41.35
CA GLN A 33 -9.37 0.14 40.07
C GLN A 33 -8.34 0.64 39.04
N ILE A 34 -7.35 1.44 39.46
CA ILE A 34 -6.27 1.91 38.58
C ILE A 34 -5.45 0.71 38.07
N GLU A 35 -5.07 -0.23 38.93
CA GLU A 35 -4.37 -1.44 38.48
C GLU A 35 -5.21 -2.29 37.50
N GLN A 36 -6.54 -2.34 37.66
CA GLN A 36 -7.42 -3.03 36.71
C GLN A 36 -7.43 -2.33 35.35
N ILE A 37 -7.46 -0.99 35.33
CA ILE A 37 -7.37 -0.19 34.10
C ILE A 37 -6.03 -0.43 33.41
N ASP A 38 -4.91 -0.38 34.13
CA ASP A 38 -3.57 -0.59 33.56
C ASP A 38 -3.41 -2.00 32.97
N ARG A 39 -3.98 -3.03 33.61
CA ARG A 39 -4.01 -4.40 33.10
C ARG A 39 -4.80 -4.51 31.79
N GLU A 40 -5.99 -3.92 31.70
CA GLU A 40 -6.81 -3.96 30.48
C GLU A 40 -6.23 -3.09 29.36
N VAL A 41 -5.62 -1.93 29.67
CA VAL A 41 -4.89 -1.10 28.69
C VAL A 41 -3.70 -1.86 28.11
N LYS A 42 -2.90 -2.56 28.93
CA LYS A 42 -1.80 -3.40 28.46
C LYS A 42 -2.29 -4.50 27.50
N LYS A 43 -3.38 -5.18 27.86
CA LYS A 43 -4.01 -6.23 27.05
C LYS A 43 -4.55 -5.69 25.72
N LEU A 44 -5.15 -4.50 25.72
CA LEU A 44 -5.57 -3.78 24.52
C LEU A 44 -4.40 -3.42 23.59
N LEU A 45 -3.24 -3.03 24.15
CA LEU A 45 -2.02 -2.76 23.39
C LEU A 45 -1.45 -4.03 22.74
N GLU A 46 -1.43 -5.15 23.47
CA GLU A 46 -1.01 -6.46 22.93
C GLU A 46 -1.94 -6.93 21.80
N LEU A 47 -3.27 -6.81 21.98
CA LEU A 47 -4.27 -7.08 20.94
C LEU A 47 -4.11 -6.16 19.71
N LYS A 48 -3.82 -4.87 19.92
CA LYS A 48 -3.59 -3.91 18.83
C LYS A 48 -2.34 -4.27 18.01
N ALA A 49 -1.26 -4.69 18.65
CA ALA A 49 -0.05 -5.14 17.96
C ALA A 49 -0.31 -6.39 17.09
N GLN A 50 -1.09 -7.35 17.60
CA GLN A 50 -1.50 -8.54 16.83
C GLN A 50 -2.44 -8.18 15.66
N LEU A 51 -3.28 -7.16 15.82
CA LEU A 51 -4.10 -6.62 14.72
C LEU A 51 -3.24 -5.92 13.66
N GLU A 52 -2.20 -5.17 14.05
CA GLU A 52 -1.31 -4.49 13.10
C GLU A 52 -0.48 -5.49 12.26
N GLU A 53 -0.12 -6.64 12.83
CA GLU A 53 0.58 -7.71 12.11
C GLU A 53 -0.34 -8.52 11.16
N THR A 54 -1.63 -8.66 11.51
CA THR A 54 -2.63 -9.35 10.67
C THR A 54 -3.24 -8.47 9.59
N VAL A 55 -3.33 -7.14 9.80
CA VAL A 55 -3.83 -6.17 8.81
C VAL A 55 -2.68 -5.67 7.92
N THR A 56 -2.02 -6.61 7.23
CA THR A 56 -1.15 -6.28 6.10
C THR A 56 -2.01 -5.92 4.87
N THR A 57 -2.62 -4.74 4.90
CA THR A 57 -3.33 -4.13 3.77
C THR A 57 -2.33 -3.85 2.64
N LYS A 58 -2.11 -4.86 1.79
CA LYS A 58 -1.32 -4.72 0.56
C LYS A 58 -1.92 -3.59 -0.27
N HIS A 59 -1.24 -2.45 -0.29
CA HIS A 59 -1.67 -1.26 -1.01
C HIS A 59 -1.66 -1.53 -2.52
N PHE A 60 -2.80 -1.99 -3.04
CA PHE A 60 -2.96 -2.36 -4.44
C PHE A 60 -3.01 -1.12 -5.32
N VAL A 61 -1.94 -0.85 -6.06
CA VAL A 61 -1.86 0.30 -6.96
C VAL A 61 -2.60 -0.04 -8.26
N LEU A 62 -3.83 0.46 -8.39
CA LEU A 62 -4.60 0.44 -9.63
C LEU A 62 -3.91 1.34 -10.67
N LYS A 63 -3.09 0.74 -11.53
CA LYS A 63 -2.44 1.42 -12.66
C LYS A 63 -2.38 0.49 -13.88
N ALA A 64 -2.53 1.07 -15.06
CA ALA A 64 -2.23 0.38 -16.30
C ALA A 64 -0.73 -0.01 -16.38
N PRO A 65 -0.35 -1.07 -17.11
CA PRO A 65 1.04 -1.39 -17.40
C PRO A 65 1.81 -0.19 -17.99
N LYS A 66 3.10 -0.06 -17.65
CA LYS A 66 3.94 1.06 -18.13
C LYS A 66 3.95 1.09 -19.67
N GLY A 67 3.70 2.25 -20.26
CA GLY A 67 3.61 2.43 -21.71
C GLY A 67 2.21 2.21 -22.30
N THR A 68 1.26 1.71 -21.50
CA THR A 68 -0.15 1.56 -21.90
C THR A 68 -1.01 2.64 -21.25
N ARG A 69 -2.20 2.90 -21.81
CA ARG A 69 -3.18 3.86 -21.28
C ARG A 69 -4.59 3.51 -21.75
N ASP A 70 -5.57 3.90 -20.96
CA ASP A 70 -6.98 3.75 -21.32
C ASP A 70 -7.46 4.83 -22.30
N TYR A 71 -8.44 4.47 -23.12
CA TYR A 71 -9.11 5.36 -24.07
C TYR A 71 -10.56 5.56 -23.61
N GLY A 72 -10.82 6.68 -22.92
CA GLY A 72 -12.18 7.11 -22.56
C GLY A 72 -13.01 7.58 -23.77
N PRO A 73 -14.31 7.86 -23.57
CA PRO A 73 -15.27 8.11 -24.65
C PRO A 73 -14.81 9.14 -25.69
N ASP A 74 -14.35 10.31 -25.27
CA ASP A 74 -13.92 11.39 -26.17
C ASP A 74 -12.77 10.96 -27.11
N LYS A 75 -11.84 10.14 -26.59
CA LYS A 75 -10.71 9.62 -27.37
C LYS A 75 -11.14 8.47 -28.29
N MET A 76 -12.14 7.68 -27.89
CA MET A 76 -12.69 6.61 -28.71
C MET A 76 -13.49 7.17 -29.89
N ALA A 77 -14.34 8.19 -29.69
CA ALA A 77 -15.08 8.84 -30.76
C ALA A 77 -14.15 9.43 -31.86
N ILE A 78 -13.01 10.00 -31.46
CA ILE A 78 -11.98 10.46 -32.42
C ILE A 78 -11.31 9.27 -33.12
N ARG A 79 -10.98 8.21 -32.39
CA ARG A 79 -10.32 7.00 -32.93
C ARG A 79 -11.20 6.26 -33.95
N GLU A 80 -12.49 6.11 -33.66
CA GLU A 80 -13.49 5.51 -34.55
C GLU A 80 -13.59 6.29 -35.86
N LYS A 81 -13.77 7.61 -35.78
CA LYS A 81 -13.81 8.49 -36.95
C LYS A 81 -12.54 8.40 -37.82
N VAL A 82 -11.37 8.21 -37.23
CA VAL A 82 -10.11 7.98 -37.98
C VAL A 82 -10.12 6.61 -38.66
N PHE A 83 -10.53 5.56 -37.97
CA PHE A 83 -10.62 4.22 -38.55
C PHE A 83 -11.63 4.14 -39.69
N ASP A 84 -12.79 4.80 -39.59
CA ASP A 84 -13.80 4.81 -40.66
C ASP A 84 -13.24 5.34 -41.99
N VAL A 85 -12.43 6.40 -41.95
CA VAL A 85 -11.78 6.98 -43.13
C VAL A 85 -10.74 6.02 -43.72
N VAL A 86 -9.95 5.36 -42.87
CA VAL A 86 -8.90 4.41 -43.28
C VAL A 86 -9.52 3.13 -43.86
N VAL A 87 -10.44 2.49 -43.13
CA VAL A 87 -11.15 1.27 -43.55
C VAL A 87 -12.00 1.54 -44.80
N GLY A 88 -12.68 2.68 -44.86
CA GLY A 88 -13.41 3.10 -46.05
C GLY A 88 -12.50 3.27 -47.27
N THR A 89 -11.24 3.66 -47.07
CA THR A 89 -10.25 3.73 -48.16
C THR A 89 -9.81 2.34 -48.62
N PHE A 90 -9.46 1.43 -47.72
CA PHE A 90 -9.11 0.05 -48.08
C PHE A 90 -10.26 -0.67 -48.82
N LYS A 91 -11.51 -0.51 -48.36
CA LYS A 91 -12.70 -1.08 -49.01
C LYS A 91 -12.93 -0.55 -50.43
N ARG A 92 -12.68 0.75 -50.69
CA ARG A 92 -12.76 1.32 -52.06
C ARG A 92 -11.76 0.70 -53.03
N HIS A 93 -10.66 0.13 -52.54
CA HIS A 93 -9.64 -0.54 -53.35
C HIS A 93 -9.79 -2.07 -53.37
N GLY A 94 -10.90 -2.62 -52.85
CA GLY A 94 -11.18 -4.06 -52.89
C GLY A 94 -10.35 -4.90 -51.91
N ALA A 95 -9.74 -4.30 -50.89
CA ALA A 95 -8.98 -5.03 -49.90
C ALA A 95 -9.90 -5.81 -48.94
N GLU A 96 -9.57 -7.08 -48.71
CA GLU A 96 -10.21 -7.94 -47.71
C GLU A 96 -9.60 -7.73 -46.32
N THR A 97 -10.39 -8.00 -45.27
CA THR A 97 -9.94 -7.88 -43.87
C THR A 97 -9.69 -9.27 -43.30
N ILE A 98 -8.49 -9.48 -42.76
CA ILE A 98 -8.13 -10.64 -41.95
C ILE A 98 -7.74 -10.17 -40.55
N ASP A 99 -7.85 -11.05 -39.57
CA ASP A 99 -7.38 -10.84 -38.20
C ASP A 99 -6.45 -11.99 -37.80
N THR A 100 -5.49 -11.70 -36.94
CA THR A 100 -4.43 -12.63 -36.52
C THR A 100 -4.27 -12.60 -35.00
N PRO A 101 -3.90 -13.71 -34.34
CA PRO A 101 -3.63 -13.72 -32.91
C PRO A 101 -2.66 -12.62 -32.48
N VAL A 102 -2.88 -12.04 -31.29
CA VAL A 102 -2.06 -10.93 -30.75
C VAL A 102 -0.62 -11.34 -30.43
N PHE A 103 -0.34 -12.64 -30.35
CA PHE A 103 0.98 -13.21 -30.17
C PHE A 103 1.21 -14.31 -31.21
N GLU A 104 2.46 -14.43 -31.65
CA GLU A 104 2.92 -15.40 -32.63
C GLU A 104 4.01 -16.29 -32.04
N LEU A 105 4.34 -17.40 -32.73
CA LEU A 105 5.52 -18.19 -32.36
C LEU A 105 6.80 -17.33 -32.45
N LYS A 106 7.68 -17.45 -31.46
CA LYS A 106 8.93 -16.68 -31.40
C LYS A 106 9.78 -16.84 -32.66
N ASP A 107 9.83 -18.05 -33.22
CA ASP A 107 10.58 -18.36 -34.45
C ASP A 107 9.99 -17.66 -35.68
N THR A 108 8.67 -17.40 -35.71
CA THR A 108 8.00 -16.63 -36.78
C THR A 108 8.45 -15.17 -36.81
N LEU A 109 8.86 -14.60 -35.67
CA LEU A 109 9.28 -13.20 -35.54
C LEU A 109 10.80 -13.02 -35.50
N THR A 110 11.54 -14.04 -35.05
CA THR A 110 13.00 -13.99 -34.92
C THR A 110 13.69 -13.84 -36.28
N GLY A 111 14.75 -13.03 -36.34
CA GLY A 111 15.53 -12.80 -37.56
C GLY A 111 14.93 -11.81 -38.58
N LYS A 112 13.67 -11.40 -38.42
CA LYS A 112 13.01 -10.44 -39.35
C LYS A 112 13.31 -8.97 -39.05
N TYR A 113 13.62 -8.63 -37.81
CA TYR A 113 13.68 -7.23 -37.33
C TYR A 113 15.08 -6.76 -36.91
N GLY A 114 16.13 -7.54 -37.19
CA GLY A 114 17.52 -7.15 -36.89
C GLY A 114 17.71 -6.73 -35.43
N GLU A 115 18.30 -5.55 -35.22
CA GLU A 115 18.56 -4.99 -33.88
C GLU A 115 17.29 -4.69 -33.05
N ASP A 116 16.15 -4.46 -33.70
CA ASP A 116 14.88 -4.15 -33.01
C ASP A 116 14.18 -5.39 -32.45
N SER A 117 14.67 -6.60 -32.79
CA SER A 117 14.17 -7.86 -32.23
C SER A 117 14.21 -7.91 -30.69
N LYS A 118 15.09 -7.11 -30.07
CA LYS A 118 15.20 -6.94 -28.60
C LYS A 118 14.00 -6.21 -27.95
N LEU A 119 13.11 -5.61 -28.74
CA LEU A 119 11.94 -4.86 -28.29
C LEU A 119 10.65 -5.70 -28.32
N ILE A 120 10.72 -6.98 -28.72
CA ILE A 120 9.60 -7.91 -28.74
C ILE A 120 9.26 -8.36 -27.32
N TYR A 121 7.97 -8.37 -26.98
CA TYR A 121 7.49 -8.88 -25.70
C TYR A 121 7.34 -10.41 -25.75
N ASP A 122 8.29 -11.13 -25.16
CA ASP A 122 8.18 -12.57 -24.91
C ASP A 122 7.10 -12.89 -23.86
N LEU A 123 6.28 -13.91 -24.13
CA LEU A 123 5.42 -14.51 -23.10
C LEU A 123 6.22 -15.50 -22.25
N LYS A 124 5.88 -15.61 -20.96
CA LYS A 124 6.50 -16.59 -20.06
C LYS A 124 6.11 -18.01 -20.48
N ASP A 125 7.08 -18.92 -20.59
CA ASP A 125 6.81 -20.34 -20.76
C ASP A 125 6.08 -20.92 -19.53
N GLN A 126 5.04 -21.71 -19.80
CA GLN A 126 4.18 -22.39 -18.82
C GLN A 126 4.20 -23.92 -19.03
N GLY A 127 5.23 -24.46 -19.68
CA GLY A 127 5.30 -25.86 -20.12
C GLY A 127 4.65 -26.05 -21.50
N GLY A 128 4.65 -25.01 -22.33
CA GLY A 128 4.03 -24.99 -23.64
C GLY A 128 4.99 -25.42 -24.75
N ARG A 129 4.59 -25.16 -26.00
CA ARG A 129 5.38 -25.47 -27.20
C ARG A 129 6.51 -24.46 -27.41
N THR A 130 7.50 -24.46 -26.52
CA THR A 130 8.86 -24.13 -26.95
C THR A 130 9.32 -25.25 -27.92
N PRO A 131 9.90 -24.93 -29.08
CA PRO A 131 10.63 -25.93 -29.83
C PRO A 131 11.88 -26.25 -29.01
N SER A 132 11.90 -27.42 -28.37
CA SER A 132 13.18 -27.96 -27.88
C SER A 132 14.14 -28.00 -29.07
N PRO A 133 15.38 -27.49 -28.96
CA PRO A 133 16.37 -27.76 -29.97
C PRO A 133 16.51 -29.28 -30.07
N ALA A 134 16.17 -29.83 -31.24
CA ALA A 134 16.40 -31.22 -31.52
C ALA A 134 17.92 -31.48 -31.46
N LEU A 135 18.28 -32.67 -30.95
CA LEU A 135 19.65 -33.18 -30.83
C LEU A 135 20.37 -33.21 -32.17
#